data_AF-A0A971RZL2-F1
#
_entry.id   AF-A0A971RZL2-F1
#
_cell.length_a   1.000
_cell.length_b   1.000
_cell.length_c   1.000
_cell.angle_alpha   90.00
_cell.angle_beta   90.00
_cell.angle_gamma   90.00
#
_symmetry.space_group_name_H-M   'P 1'
#
loop_
_entity.id
_entity.type
_entity.pdbx_description
1 polymer ?
#
loop_
_entity_poly.entity_id
_entity_poly.type
_entity_poly.pdbx_seq_one_letter_code
_entity_poly.pdbx_strand_id
1 'polypeptide(L)' 'MMDKDALLAKAKKPAEDAMKLHPFYKGKMQTAPKCCIRDINDFAIWYTPGVAAPCKAIKEDVELSYEYTN' A
#
# COMPACT_ATOMS: atom_id res chain seq x y z
N MET A 1 -40.02 8.40 -7.67
CA MET A 1 -39.06 9.38 -7.10
C MET A 1 -38.86 8.97 -5.65
N MET A 2 -37.63 8.83 -5.16
CA MET A 2 -37.44 8.55 -3.72
C MET A 2 -37.95 9.75 -2.92
N ASP A 3 -38.64 9.49 -1.81
CA ASP A 3 -39.04 10.56 -0.90
C ASP A 3 -37.80 11.15 -0.20
N LYS A 4 -38.00 12.32 0.41
CA LYS A 4 -36.95 13.09 1.08
C LYS A 4 -36.27 12.29 2.19
N ASP A 5 -37.01 11.47 2.91
CA ASP A 5 -36.50 10.73 4.07
C ASP A 5 -35.64 9.55 3.62
N ALA A 6 -36.04 8.87 2.54
CA ALA A 6 -35.22 7.86 1.88
C ALA A 6 -33.89 8.42 1.37
N LEU A 7 -33.89 9.64 0.82
CA LEU A 7 -32.67 10.32 0.38
C LEU A 7 -31.77 10.70 1.58
N LEU A 8 -32.35 11.19 2.68
CA LEU A 8 -31.61 11.53 3.89
C LEU A 8 -31.00 10.29 4.58
N ALA A 9 -31.73 9.17 4.61
CA ALA A 9 -31.20 7.90 5.12
C ALA A 9 -30.02 7.41 4.27
N LYS A 10 -30.15 7.46 2.94
CA LYS A 10 -29.06 7.12 2.02
C LYS A 10 -27.82 8.00 2.21
N ALA A 11 -28.01 9.29 2.48
CA ALA A 11 -26.90 10.22 2.73
C ALA A 11 -26.16 9.96 4.06
N LYS A 12 -26.82 9.40 5.07
CA LYS A 12 -26.22 9.06 6.37
C LYS A 12 -25.42 7.75 6.33
N LYS A 13 -25.76 6.84 5.42
CA LYS A 13 -25.17 5.50 5.31
C LYS A 13 -23.63 5.49 5.26
N PRO A 14 -22.94 6.35 4.48
CA PRO A 14 -21.47 6.38 4.46
C PRO A 14 -20.85 6.71 5.83
N ALA A 15 -21.48 7.58 6.63
CA ALA A 15 -20.98 7.92 7.96
C ALA A 15 -21.15 6.74 8.94
N GLU A 16 -22.29 6.05 8.88
CA GLU A 16 -22.51 4.83 9.67
C GLU A 16 -21.51 3.72 9.31
N ASP A 17 -21.24 3.54 8.02
CA ASP A 17 -20.26 2.56 7.55
C ASP A 17 -18.84 2.98 7.97
N ALA A 18 -18.50 4.27 7.90
CA ALA A 18 -17.21 4.78 8.35
C ALA A 18 -16.94 4.48 9.83
N MET A 19 -17.96 4.59 10.71
CA MET A 19 -17.84 4.26 12.13
C MET A 19 -17.58 2.77 12.40
N LYS A 20 -17.94 1.88 11.48
CA LYS A 20 -17.67 0.43 11.57
C LYS A 20 -16.33 0.06 10.95
N LEU A 21 -16.01 0.64 9.79
CA LEU A 21 -14.86 0.25 8.98
C LEU A 21 -13.54 0.82 9.50
N HIS A 22 -13.51 2.04 10.06
CA HIS A 22 -12.27 2.61 10.59
C HIS A 22 -11.71 1.80 11.77
N PRO A 23 -12.51 1.36 12.76
CA PRO A 23 -12.01 0.47 13.82
C PRO A 23 -11.63 -0.93 13.30
N PHE A 24 -12.38 -1.47 12.34
CA PHE A 24 -12.11 -2.78 11.76
C PHE A 24 -10.77 -2.83 11.03
N TYR A 25 -10.52 -1.89 10.12
CA TYR A 25 -9.26 -1.79 9.38
C TYR A 25 -8.15 -1.06 10.15
N LYS A 26 -8.46 -0.50 11.33
CA LYS A 26 -7.55 0.29 12.17
C LYS A 26 -6.90 1.44 11.40
N GLY A 27 -7.74 2.17 10.67
CA GLY A 27 -7.31 3.20 9.72
C GLY A 27 -7.60 2.77 8.28
N LYS A 28 -6.93 3.44 7.33
CA LYS A 28 -7.18 3.29 5.89
C LYS A 28 -5.92 2.96 5.09
N MET A 29 -4.75 3.24 5.65
CA MET A 29 -3.46 3.12 4.96
C MET A 29 -2.81 1.80 5.37
N GLN A 30 -2.27 1.09 4.38
CA GLN A 30 -1.43 -0.07 4.55
C GLN A 30 -0.26 0.05 3.57
N THR A 31 0.93 -0.39 3.99
CA THR A 31 2.06 -0.63 3.10
C THR A 31 2.27 -2.13 2.99
N ALA A 32 2.41 -2.65 1.77
CA ALA A 32 2.67 -4.06 1.51
C ALA A 32 3.80 -4.18 0.46
N PRO A 33 4.63 -5.24 0.52
CA PRO A 33 5.63 -5.49 -0.52
C PRO A 33 4.97 -5.66 -1.89
N LYS A 34 5.59 -5.09 -2.94
CA LYS A 34 5.22 -5.36 -4.35
C LYS A 34 5.76 -6.72 -4.84
N CYS A 35 6.81 -7.25 -4.21
CA CYS A 35 7.47 -8.50 -4.56
C CYS A 35 7.04 -9.68 -3.66
N CYS A 36 7.33 -10.91 -4.11
CA CYS A 36 7.08 -12.12 -3.31
C CYS A 36 8.11 -12.29 -2.20
N ILE A 37 7.65 -12.70 -1.02
CA ILE A 37 8.48 -13.11 0.11
C ILE A 37 7.90 -14.42 0.63
N ARG A 38 8.54 -15.54 0.30
CA ARG A 38 8.06 -16.91 0.59
C ARG A 38 8.86 -17.54 1.72
N ASP A 39 10.18 -17.40 1.66
CA ASP A 39 11.11 -17.93 2.63
C ASP A 39 12.35 -17.04 2.77
N ILE A 40 13.34 -17.50 3.56
CA ILE A 40 14.54 -16.74 3.87
C ILE A 40 15.39 -16.39 2.64
N ASN A 41 15.32 -17.18 1.57
CA ASN A 41 16.12 -16.95 0.36
C ASN A 41 15.66 -15.70 -0.39
N ASP A 42 14.37 -15.35 -0.32
CA ASP A 42 13.87 -14.12 -0.94
C ASP A 42 14.48 -12.87 -0.29
N PHE A 43 14.83 -12.92 1.00
CA PHE A 43 15.54 -11.81 1.66
C PHE A 43 16.97 -11.62 1.12
N ALA A 44 17.62 -12.67 0.63
CA ALA A 44 18.93 -12.53 -0.01
C ALA A 44 18.87 -11.75 -1.33
N ILE A 45 17.68 -11.64 -1.94
CA ILE A 45 17.42 -10.87 -3.16
C ILE A 45 17.02 -9.43 -2.81
N TRP A 46 15.99 -9.25 -1.98
CA TRP A 46 15.40 -7.94 -1.68
C TRP A 46 16.17 -7.15 -0.61
N TYR A 47 17.00 -7.83 0.16
CA TYR A 47 17.84 -7.25 1.21
C TYR A 47 19.28 -7.75 1.06
N THR A 48 20.04 -7.85 2.15
CA THR A 48 21.44 -8.29 2.10
C THR A 48 21.53 -9.77 1.67
N PRO A 49 22.43 -10.12 0.71
CA PRO A 49 23.38 -9.23 0.02
C PRO A 49 22.86 -8.61 -1.30
N GLY A 50 21.75 -9.09 -1.86
CA GLY A 50 21.27 -8.74 -3.21
C GLY A 50 20.99 -7.26 -3.43
N VAL A 51 20.46 -6.55 -2.41
CA VAL A 51 20.17 -5.11 -2.46
C VAL A 51 21.38 -4.25 -2.80
N ALA A 52 22.60 -4.75 -2.57
CA ALA A 52 23.82 -4.02 -2.90
C ALA A 52 24.00 -3.78 -4.41
N ALA A 53 23.44 -4.64 -5.28
CA ALA A 53 23.55 -4.48 -6.73
C ALA A 53 22.81 -3.24 -7.26
N PRO A 54 21.49 -3.05 -7.02
CA PRO A 54 20.82 -1.81 -7.42
C PRO A 54 21.39 -0.58 -6.72
N CYS A 55 21.85 -0.67 -5.47
CA CYS A 55 22.53 0.46 -4.81
C CYS A 55 23.82 0.90 -5.54
N LYS A 56 24.64 -0.05 -6.01
CA LYS A 56 25.85 0.26 -6.78
C LYS A 56 25.50 0.84 -8.15
N ALA A 57 24.49 0.30 -8.83
CA ALA A 57 24.01 0.84 -10.10
C ALA A 57 23.54 2.30 -9.95
N ILE A 58 22.75 2.61 -8.92
CA ILE A 58 22.29 3.98 -8.64
C ILE A 58 23.46 4.92 -8.28
N LYS A 59 24.48 4.40 -7.61
CA LYS A 59 25.69 5.18 -7.31
C LYS A 59 26.45 5.56 -8.60
N GLU A 60 26.46 4.69 -9.59
CA GLU A 60 27.10 4.92 -10.90
C GLU A 60 26.24 5.83 -11.80
N ASP A 61 24.92 5.68 -11.75
CA ASP A 61 23.95 6.52 -12.45
C ASP A 61 22.70 6.78 -11.59
N VAL A 62 22.55 8.01 -11.12
CA VAL A 62 21.48 8.42 -10.18
C VAL A 62 20.09 8.31 -10.81
N GLU A 63 19.97 8.42 -12.14
CA GLU A 63 18.68 8.35 -12.83
C GLU A 63 18.07 6.93 -12.73
N LEU A 64 18.89 5.90 -12.51
CA LEU A 64 18.42 4.53 -12.28
C LEU A 64 17.61 4.37 -10.99
N SER A 65 17.59 5.38 -10.11
CA SER A 65 16.70 5.39 -8.95
C SER A 65 15.22 5.35 -9.35
N TYR A 66 14.85 5.96 -10.47
CA TYR A 66 13.48 5.94 -10.99
C TYR A 66 13.07 4.58 -11.57
N GLU A 67 14.04 3.74 -11.97
CA GLU A 67 13.78 2.39 -12.49
C GLU A 67 13.75 1.35 -11.35
N TYR A 68 14.68 1.43 -10.40
CA TYR A 68 14.86 0.38 -9.38
C TYR A 68 14.12 0.62 -8.06
N THR A 69 13.40 1.73 -7.91
CA THR A 69 12.70 2.07 -6.66
C THR A 69 11.23 2.44 -6.89
N ASN A 70 10.49 2.68 -5.79
CA ASN A 70 9.03 2.83 -5.79
C ASN A 70 8.53 4.20 -6.23
#